data_AF-A0A0B8QJE8-F1
#
_entry.id   AF-A0A0B8QJE8-F1
#
_cell.length_a   1.000
_cell.length_b   1.000
_cell.length_c   1.000
_cell.angle_alpha   90.00
_cell.angle_beta   90.00
_cell.angle_gamma   90.00
#
_symmetry.space_group_name_H-M   'P 1'
#
loop_
_entity.id
_entity.type
_entity.pdbx_description
1 polymer ?
#
loop_
_entity_poly.entity_id
_entity_poly.type
_entity_poly.pdbx_seq_one_letter_code
_entity_poly.pdbx_strand_id
1 'polypeptide(L)'
;MSFTFSDNSISQVFYQISSETCLYYQFDTWGSADATYTKHSVSDSLALKQAHQLYEASKVETRAISELATDYPAANLNLNNIASSSEVTPANMSVYGVYYNGVHYRAGCETRHGTYPYCDRLRVPSYSTAKTAFAGTVSMRLEALYPGYMSSELTNLVPETANDPENDWQDVTPNNAIDMATGNYRLSSSSMSDESSTANDTGFFLVLDHQNKLDYSVSRYHVRPRLELSSYITLQIPILLLSRLKTLFSLSEEAIPISLMMY
;
A
#
# COMPACT_ATOMS: atom_id res chain seq x y z
N MET A 1 -14.51 14.21 8.36
CA MET A 1 -14.77 15.65 8.57
C MET A 1 -16.24 15.91 8.25
N SER A 2 -16.89 16.77 9.04
CA SER A 2 -18.30 17.09 8.88
C SER A 2 -18.53 18.58 9.17
N PHE A 3 -19.39 19.21 8.38
CA PHE A 3 -19.78 20.62 8.51
C PHE A 3 -21.13 20.84 7.83
N THR A 4 -21.81 21.92 8.18
CA THR A 4 -23.00 22.40 7.47
C THR A 4 -22.68 23.69 6.75
N PHE A 5 -23.36 23.94 5.62
CA PHE A 5 -23.14 25.13 4.81
C PHE A 5 -24.46 25.63 4.20
N SER A 6 -24.48 26.92 3.87
CA SER A 6 -25.51 27.60 3.10
C SER A 6 -24.84 28.45 2.01
N ASP A 7 -25.61 29.20 1.23
CA ASP A 7 -25.05 30.14 0.25
C ASP A 7 -24.10 31.18 0.88
N ASN A 8 -24.29 31.51 2.16
CA ASN A 8 -23.61 32.63 2.82
C ASN A 8 -22.89 32.25 4.12
N SER A 9 -22.95 30.98 4.55
CA SER A 9 -22.39 30.58 5.84
C SER A 9 -21.85 29.15 5.81
N ILE A 10 -20.88 28.90 6.68
CA ILE A 10 -20.38 27.55 6.99
C ILE A 10 -20.26 27.43 8.51
N SER A 11 -20.55 26.25 9.06
CA SER A 11 -20.27 25.96 10.46
C SER A 11 -18.76 25.82 10.69
N GLN A 12 -18.35 25.65 11.95
CA GLN A 12 -17.05 25.03 12.21
C GLN A 12 -16.99 23.64 11.57
N VAL A 13 -15.81 23.24 11.11
CA VAL A 13 -15.54 21.90 10.62
C VAL A 13 -15.18 21.03 11.81
N PHE A 14 -15.98 20.00 12.06
CA PHE A 14 -15.61 18.96 12.99
C PHE A 14 -14.77 17.92 12.26
N TYR A 15 -13.63 17.55 12.82
CA TYR A 15 -12.78 16.49 12.31
C TYR A 15 -12.55 15.41 13.37
N GLN A 16 -12.35 14.20 12.87
CA GLN A 16 -11.97 13.05 13.66
C GLN A 16 -11.02 12.22 12.80
N ILE A 17 -9.88 11.88 13.39
CA ILE A 17 -8.93 10.88 12.94
C ILE A 17 -8.95 9.82 14.02
N SER A 18 -9.55 8.68 13.70
CA SER A 18 -9.78 7.57 14.61
C SER A 18 -9.69 6.22 13.89
N SER A 19 -9.36 6.25 12.60
CA SER A 19 -9.19 5.08 11.74
C SER A 19 -7.70 4.93 11.51
N GLU A 20 -7.14 3.84 12.03
CA GLU A 20 -5.72 3.54 11.92
C GLU A 20 -5.41 2.97 10.56
N THR A 21 -4.32 3.43 9.95
CA THR A 21 -3.81 2.80 8.73
C THR A 21 -2.55 1.99 8.97
N CYS A 22 -1.87 2.05 10.12
CA CYS A 22 -0.64 1.27 10.33
C CYS A 22 -0.40 0.89 11.80
N LEU A 23 0.12 -0.31 12.04
CA LEU A 23 0.45 -0.83 13.39
C LEU A 23 1.38 0.10 14.18
N TYR A 24 2.35 0.71 13.50
CA TYR A 24 3.39 1.56 14.08
C TYR A 24 3.05 3.06 14.02
N TYR A 25 1.86 3.44 13.54
CA TYR A 25 1.42 4.83 13.46
C TYR A 25 -0.05 4.98 13.85
N GLN A 26 -0.31 4.82 15.14
CA GLN A 26 -1.62 4.96 15.76
C GLN A 26 -1.72 6.30 16.47
N PHE A 27 -2.63 7.17 16.05
CA PHE A 27 -2.95 8.38 16.78
C PHE A 27 -4.42 8.73 16.61
N ASP A 28 -5.01 9.26 17.69
CA ASP A 28 -6.36 9.79 17.65
C ASP A 28 -6.32 11.30 17.80
N THR A 29 -7.08 11.99 16.96
CA THR A 29 -7.33 13.41 17.15
C THR A 29 -8.73 13.75 16.69
N TRP A 30 -9.39 14.62 17.44
CA TRP A 30 -10.67 15.19 17.05
C TRP A 30 -10.75 16.60 17.58
N GLY A 31 -11.55 17.41 16.92
CA GLY A 31 -11.70 18.80 17.28
C GLY A 31 -12.57 19.54 16.29
N SER A 32 -12.67 20.84 16.49
CA SER A 32 -13.27 21.75 15.53
C SER A 32 -12.23 22.77 15.05
N ALA A 33 -12.39 23.19 13.79
CA ALA A 33 -11.62 24.27 13.20
C ALA A 33 -12.57 25.26 12.54
N ASP A 34 -12.22 26.54 12.58
CA ASP A 34 -12.92 27.56 11.79
C ASP A 34 -12.71 27.29 10.30
N ALA A 35 -13.76 27.48 9.51
CA ALA A 35 -13.73 27.29 8.07
C ALA A 35 -14.28 28.51 7.34
N THR A 36 -13.75 28.77 6.16
CA THR A 36 -14.24 29.81 5.26
C THR A 36 -14.79 29.16 4.01
N TYR A 37 -16.03 29.49 3.64
CA TYR A 37 -16.62 29.05 2.39
C TYR A 37 -16.37 30.08 1.30
N THR A 38 -15.59 29.70 0.28
CA THR A 38 -15.39 30.49 -0.93
C THR A 38 -16.20 29.87 -2.06
N LYS A 39 -17.34 30.50 -2.38
CA LYS A 39 -18.18 30.09 -3.50
C LYS A 39 -17.40 30.25 -4.81
N HIS A 40 -17.39 29.20 -5.61
CA HIS A 40 -16.83 29.21 -6.96
C HIS A 40 -17.72 28.37 -7.88
N SER A 41 -17.73 28.72 -9.16
CA SER A 41 -18.38 27.90 -10.18
C SER A 41 -17.51 26.68 -10.47
N VAL A 42 -18.07 25.49 -10.31
CA VAL A 42 -17.43 24.25 -10.77
C VAL A 42 -17.77 24.08 -12.26
N SER A 43 -16.76 24.18 -13.13
CA SER A 43 -16.89 23.83 -14.54
C SER A 43 -17.35 22.38 -14.67
N ASP A 44 -18.20 22.09 -15.65
CA ASP A 44 -18.70 20.73 -15.92
C ASP A 44 -19.42 20.06 -14.73
N SER A 45 -19.98 20.85 -13.81
CA SER A 45 -20.66 20.32 -12.61
C SER A 45 -21.76 19.29 -12.90
N LEU A 46 -22.46 19.40 -14.05
CA LEU A 46 -23.43 18.40 -14.48
C LEU A 46 -22.76 17.08 -14.85
N ALA A 47 -21.68 17.12 -15.63
CA ALA A 47 -20.94 15.93 -16.04
C ALA A 47 -20.30 15.24 -14.82
N LEU A 48 -19.75 16.01 -13.86
CA LEU A 48 -19.21 15.46 -12.62
C LEU A 48 -20.26 14.72 -11.78
N LYS A 49 -21.47 15.29 -11.66
CA LYS A 49 -22.59 14.62 -10.97
C LYS A 49 -23.00 13.33 -11.67
N GLN A 50 -23.10 13.35 -12.99
CA GLN A 50 -23.43 12.17 -13.79
C GLN A 50 -22.35 11.08 -13.65
N ALA A 51 -21.07 11.46 -13.72
CA ALA A 51 -19.96 10.53 -13.52
C ALA A 51 -19.99 9.90 -12.11
N HIS A 52 -20.31 10.68 -11.07
CA HIS A 52 -20.46 10.15 -9.72
C HIS A 52 -21.65 9.17 -9.61
N GLN A 53 -22.80 9.48 -10.21
CA GLN A 53 -23.96 8.58 -10.22
C GLN A 53 -23.66 7.28 -10.98
N LEU A 54 -22.93 7.36 -12.10
CA LEU A 54 -22.48 6.18 -12.84
C LEU A 54 -21.50 5.34 -12.00
N TYR A 55 -20.58 5.99 -11.28
CA TYR A 55 -19.69 5.30 -10.36
C TYR A 55 -20.48 4.57 -9.25
N GLU A 56 -21.41 5.24 -8.58
CA GLU A 56 -22.23 4.62 -7.53
C GLU A 56 -23.08 3.46 -8.07
N ALA A 57 -23.63 3.60 -9.28
CA ALA A 57 -24.38 2.54 -9.96
C ALA A 57 -23.51 1.38 -10.46
N SER A 58 -22.21 1.60 -10.66
CA SER A 58 -21.25 0.57 -11.10
C SER A 58 -20.73 -0.32 -9.97
N LYS A 59 -21.08 0.00 -8.71
CA LYS A 59 -20.60 -0.75 -7.55
C LYS A 59 -21.08 -2.19 -7.62
N VAL A 60 -20.15 -3.09 -7.31
CA VAL A 60 -20.41 -4.51 -7.18
C VAL A 60 -21.42 -4.75 -6.05
N GLU A 61 -22.34 -5.69 -6.28
CA GLU A 61 -23.28 -6.11 -5.25
C GLU A 61 -22.52 -6.54 -4.00
N THR A 62 -22.90 -5.98 -2.85
CA THR A 62 -22.22 -6.25 -1.58
C THR A 62 -23.22 -6.82 -0.59
N ARG A 63 -22.85 -7.95 0.03
CA ARG A 63 -23.65 -8.65 1.05
C ARG A 63 -22.81 -8.88 2.30
N ALA A 64 -23.46 -9.14 3.44
CA ALA A 64 -22.75 -9.51 4.64
C ALA A 64 -22.08 -10.89 4.46
N ILE A 65 -20.88 -11.07 5.00
CA ILE A 65 -20.16 -12.34 4.90
C ILE A 65 -20.92 -13.53 5.51
N SER A 66 -21.79 -13.26 6.49
CA SER A 66 -22.71 -14.25 7.06
C SER A 66 -23.71 -14.82 6.04
N GLU A 67 -24.04 -14.08 4.98
CA GLU A 67 -24.98 -14.52 3.94
C GLU A 67 -24.34 -15.53 2.97
N LEU A 68 -23.01 -15.61 2.91
CA LEU A 68 -22.29 -16.51 1.98
C LEU A 68 -22.68 -17.98 2.18
N ALA A 69 -22.81 -18.44 3.43
CA ALA A 69 -23.21 -19.81 3.73
C ALA A 69 -24.71 -20.09 3.43
N THR A 70 -25.55 -19.06 3.49
CA THR A 70 -26.97 -19.14 3.14
C THR A 70 -27.16 -19.19 1.62
N ASP A 71 -26.37 -18.41 0.88
CA ASP A 71 -26.42 -18.37 -0.58
C ASP A 71 -25.82 -19.63 -1.22
N TYR A 72 -24.83 -20.25 -0.57
CA TYR A 72 -24.14 -21.45 -1.05
C TYR A 72 -24.15 -22.61 -0.03
N PRO A 73 -25.32 -23.16 0.32
CA PRO A 73 -25.45 -24.17 1.38
C PRO A 73 -24.74 -25.48 1.02
N ALA A 74 -24.69 -25.84 -0.26
CA ALA A 74 -24.01 -27.05 -0.74
C ALA A 74 -22.48 -27.01 -0.58
N ALA A 75 -21.89 -25.81 -0.42
CA ALA A 75 -20.45 -25.65 -0.25
C ALA A 75 -19.97 -25.98 1.17
N ASN A 76 -20.88 -26.16 2.14
CA ASN A 76 -20.56 -26.50 3.54
C ASN A 76 -19.47 -25.61 4.14
N LEU A 77 -19.58 -24.30 3.89
CA LEU A 77 -18.55 -23.32 4.26
C LEU A 77 -18.47 -23.14 5.78
N ASN A 78 -17.25 -23.20 6.31
CA ASN A 78 -16.95 -22.71 7.66
C ASN A 78 -16.41 -21.29 7.57
N LEU A 79 -17.26 -20.29 7.84
CA LEU A 79 -16.89 -18.87 7.72
C LEU A 79 -15.79 -18.45 8.69
N ASN A 80 -15.58 -19.20 9.79
CA ASN A 80 -14.49 -18.93 10.73
C ASN A 80 -13.09 -19.11 10.09
N ASN A 81 -12.99 -19.77 8.93
CA ASN A 81 -11.73 -19.96 8.22
C ASN A 81 -11.31 -18.75 7.35
N ILE A 82 -12.23 -17.83 7.02
CA ILE A 82 -11.94 -16.67 6.16
C ILE A 82 -11.29 -15.52 6.97
N ALA A 83 -11.44 -15.57 8.29
CA ALA A 83 -11.00 -14.57 9.25
C ALA A 83 -10.60 -15.28 10.56
N SER A 84 -9.63 -16.19 10.47
CA SER A 84 -9.27 -17.04 11.60
C SER A 84 -8.70 -16.22 12.75
N SER A 85 -9.29 -16.37 13.93
CA SER A 85 -8.79 -15.77 15.17
C SER A 85 -7.44 -16.34 15.62
N SER A 86 -6.99 -17.45 15.02
CA SER A 86 -5.64 -17.98 15.22
C SER A 86 -4.57 -17.17 14.49
N GLU A 87 -4.94 -16.39 13.48
CA GLU A 87 -4.01 -15.56 12.68
C GLU A 87 -4.08 -14.10 13.11
N VAL A 88 -5.29 -13.55 13.20
CA VAL A 88 -5.52 -12.14 13.57
C VAL A 88 -6.58 -12.10 14.66
N THR A 89 -6.26 -11.48 15.79
CA THR A 89 -7.24 -11.29 16.87
C THR A 89 -8.43 -10.48 16.34
N PRO A 90 -9.68 -10.82 16.68
CA PRO A 90 -10.86 -10.09 16.16
C PRO A 90 -10.82 -8.57 16.42
N ALA A 91 -10.21 -8.15 17.53
CA ALA A 91 -10.04 -6.73 17.86
C ALA A 91 -9.12 -5.96 16.88
N ASN A 92 -8.25 -6.66 16.16
CA ASN A 92 -7.28 -6.09 15.20
C ASN A 92 -7.70 -6.32 13.74
N MET A 93 -8.92 -6.80 13.51
CA MET A 93 -9.38 -7.18 12.18
C MET A 93 -10.33 -6.12 11.60
N SER A 94 -9.78 -5.22 10.78
CA SER A 94 -10.56 -4.09 10.26
C SER A 94 -11.49 -4.46 9.12
N VAL A 95 -11.00 -5.23 8.14
CA VAL A 95 -11.76 -5.63 6.94
C VAL A 95 -11.38 -7.03 6.52
N TYR A 96 -12.37 -7.80 6.07
CA TYR A 96 -12.18 -9.08 5.38
C TYR A 96 -13.42 -9.44 4.57
N GLY A 97 -13.26 -10.29 3.57
CA GLY A 97 -14.34 -10.67 2.68
C GLY A 97 -13.93 -11.65 1.60
N VAL A 98 -14.92 -12.09 0.83
CA VAL A 98 -14.78 -12.96 -0.33
C VAL A 98 -15.54 -12.34 -1.49
N TYR A 99 -14.87 -12.21 -2.63
CA TYR A 99 -15.54 -11.91 -3.89
C TYR A 99 -15.83 -13.22 -4.64
N TYR A 100 -17.11 -13.52 -4.86
CA TYR A 100 -17.50 -14.75 -5.53
C TYR A 100 -18.75 -14.53 -6.39
N ASN A 101 -18.70 -15.00 -7.64
CA ASN A 101 -19.81 -14.98 -8.59
C ASN A 101 -20.50 -13.61 -8.71
N GLY A 102 -19.73 -12.53 -8.81
CA GLY A 102 -20.26 -11.17 -8.97
C GLY A 102 -20.68 -10.47 -7.67
N VAL A 103 -20.63 -11.15 -6.52
CA VAL A 103 -21.01 -10.59 -5.21
C VAL A 103 -19.79 -10.48 -4.30
N HIS A 104 -19.63 -9.32 -3.67
CA HIS A 104 -18.64 -9.08 -2.62
C HIS A 104 -19.26 -9.33 -1.25
N TYR A 105 -19.00 -10.50 -0.68
CA TYR A 105 -19.39 -10.85 0.69
C TYR A 105 -18.36 -10.30 1.65
N ARG A 106 -18.72 -9.29 2.44
CA ARG A 106 -17.78 -8.63 3.35
C ARG A 106 -18.26 -8.61 4.79
N ALA A 107 -17.31 -8.58 5.71
CA ALA A 107 -17.59 -8.25 7.10
C ALA A 107 -17.91 -6.76 7.28
N GLY A 108 -18.18 -6.37 8.52
CA GLY A 108 -18.14 -4.97 8.92
C GLY A 108 -16.75 -4.36 8.68
N CYS A 109 -16.69 -3.03 8.71
CA CYS A 109 -15.43 -2.28 8.68
C CYS A 109 -15.07 -1.86 10.11
N GLU A 110 -14.49 -2.76 10.89
CA GLU A 110 -14.24 -2.50 12.31
C GLU A 110 -13.05 -1.56 12.53
N THR A 111 -13.19 -0.68 13.52
CA THR A 111 -12.13 0.22 13.99
C THR A 111 -12.10 0.18 15.52
N ARG A 112 -11.06 0.77 16.15
CA ARG A 112 -10.98 0.88 17.62
C ARG A 112 -12.17 1.64 18.24
N HIS A 113 -12.87 2.43 17.43
CA HIS A 113 -14.04 3.22 17.84
C HIS A 113 -15.36 2.65 17.33
N GLY A 114 -15.37 1.38 16.91
CA GLY A 114 -16.54 0.67 16.41
C GLY A 114 -16.59 0.58 14.89
N THR A 115 -17.71 0.09 14.38
CA THR A 115 -17.90 -0.17 12.95
C THR A 115 -17.97 1.15 12.16
N TYR A 116 -17.10 1.30 11.17
CA TYR A 116 -17.06 2.45 10.27
C TYR A 116 -18.23 2.42 9.28
N PRO A 117 -19.05 3.49 9.20
CA PRO A 117 -20.28 3.46 8.41
C PRO A 117 -20.07 3.50 6.89
N TYR A 118 -18.91 3.97 6.42
CA TYR A 118 -18.60 4.12 4.99
C TYR A 118 -17.52 3.14 4.55
N CYS A 119 -17.81 1.84 4.69
CA CYS A 119 -16.84 0.77 4.48
C CYS A 119 -16.21 0.73 3.08
N ASP A 120 -16.96 1.16 2.05
CA ASP A 120 -16.47 1.33 0.67
C ASP A 120 -15.55 2.54 0.46
N ARG A 121 -15.44 3.41 1.47
CA ARG A 121 -14.59 4.59 1.48
C ARG A 121 -13.53 4.55 2.58
N LEU A 122 -13.48 3.45 3.35
CA LEU A 122 -12.44 3.25 4.35
C LEU A 122 -11.10 3.08 3.63
N ARG A 123 -10.12 3.90 4.03
CA ARG A 123 -8.74 3.74 3.58
C ARG A 123 -8.05 2.77 4.51
N VAL A 124 -7.45 1.74 3.93
CA VAL A 124 -6.63 0.76 4.63
C VAL A 124 -5.23 0.78 4.03
N PRO A 125 -4.22 0.42 4.81
CA PRO A 125 -2.87 0.26 4.29
C PRO A 125 -2.82 -0.78 3.20
N SER A 126 -2.04 -0.46 2.18
CA SER A 126 -1.76 -1.41 1.11
C SER A 126 -0.75 -2.48 1.57
N TYR A 127 0.16 -2.13 2.48
CA TYR A 127 1.28 -2.99 2.89
C TYR A 127 1.92 -3.68 1.67
N SER A 128 2.18 -4.99 1.77
CA SER A 128 2.82 -5.76 0.70
C SER A 128 1.97 -5.94 -0.56
N THR A 129 0.67 -5.60 -0.55
CA THR A 129 -0.13 -5.62 -1.79
C THR A 129 0.36 -4.56 -2.79
N ALA A 130 1.02 -3.50 -2.33
CA ALA A 130 1.68 -2.51 -3.18
C ALA A 130 2.80 -3.12 -4.03
N LYS A 131 3.46 -4.19 -3.56
CA LYS A 131 4.50 -4.90 -4.32
C LYS A 131 3.93 -5.43 -5.64
N THR A 132 2.79 -6.10 -5.56
CA THR A 132 2.12 -6.62 -6.76
C THR A 132 1.51 -5.50 -7.58
N ALA A 133 0.71 -4.63 -6.94
CA ALA A 133 -0.07 -3.61 -7.64
C ALA A 133 0.82 -2.60 -8.37
N PHE A 134 1.93 -2.18 -7.74
CA PHE A 134 2.85 -1.22 -8.32
C PHE A 134 4.08 -1.86 -8.93
N ALA A 135 4.95 -2.48 -8.12
CA ALA A 135 6.25 -2.96 -8.61
C ALA A 135 6.09 -4.03 -9.70
N GLY A 136 5.17 -4.98 -9.50
CA GLY A 136 4.79 -5.98 -10.52
C GLY A 136 4.36 -5.33 -11.83
N THR A 137 3.38 -4.43 -11.76
CA THR A 137 2.82 -3.75 -12.95
C THR A 137 3.86 -2.91 -13.68
N VAL A 138 4.66 -2.13 -12.94
CA VAL A 138 5.69 -1.26 -13.52
C VAL A 138 6.78 -2.09 -14.19
N SER A 139 7.26 -3.16 -13.54
CA SER A 139 8.26 -4.07 -14.12
C SER A 139 7.77 -4.71 -15.42
N MET A 140 6.53 -5.21 -15.45
CA MET A 140 5.94 -5.75 -16.69
C MET A 140 5.84 -4.69 -17.80
N ARG A 141 5.47 -3.45 -17.44
CA ARG A 141 5.39 -2.36 -18.41
C ARG A 141 6.76 -1.94 -18.93
N LEU A 142 7.77 -1.89 -18.08
CA LEU A 142 9.14 -1.52 -18.46
C LEU A 142 9.74 -2.58 -19.39
N GLU A 143 9.56 -3.86 -19.10
CA GLU A 143 10.00 -4.94 -20.00
C GLU A 143 9.29 -4.86 -21.35
N ALA A 144 7.99 -4.55 -21.37
CA ALA A 144 7.24 -4.40 -22.61
C ALA A 144 7.70 -3.20 -23.47
N LEU A 145 8.14 -2.11 -22.84
CA LEU A 145 8.65 -0.92 -23.54
C LEU A 145 10.13 -1.03 -23.91
N TYR A 146 10.92 -1.73 -23.09
CA TYR A 146 12.36 -1.86 -23.19
C TYR A 146 12.75 -3.33 -22.98
N PRO A 147 12.64 -4.17 -24.03
CA PRO A 147 12.97 -5.59 -23.92
C PRO A 147 14.40 -5.81 -23.38
N GLY A 148 14.53 -6.67 -22.37
CA GLY A 148 15.77 -6.90 -21.63
C GLY A 148 15.95 -6.02 -20.39
N TYR A 149 15.02 -5.12 -20.08
CA TYR A 149 15.05 -4.32 -18.84
C TYR A 149 15.20 -5.22 -17.61
N MET A 150 14.42 -6.29 -17.53
CA MET A 150 14.42 -7.19 -16.37
C MET A 150 15.73 -7.95 -16.19
N SER A 151 16.52 -8.09 -17.25
CA SER A 151 17.84 -8.74 -17.24
C SER A 151 19.01 -7.75 -17.23
N SER A 152 18.74 -6.44 -17.20
CA SER A 152 19.79 -5.44 -17.17
C SER A 152 20.43 -5.35 -15.78
N GLU A 153 21.71 -4.97 -15.73
CA GLU A 153 22.40 -4.73 -14.46
C GLU A 153 21.78 -3.55 -13.72
N LEU A 154 21.46 -3.75 -12.45
CA LEU A 154 20.87 -2.73 -11.59
C LEU A 154 21.83 -1.55 -11.38
N THR A 155 23.14 -1.81 -11.39
CA THR A 155 24.20 -0.78 -11.33
C THR A 155 24.17 0.18 -12.51
N ASN A 156 23.61 -0.23 -13.67
CA ASN A 156 23.41 0.67 -14.81
C ASN A 156 22.13 1.52 -14.69
N LEU A 157 21.25 1.17 -13.76
CA LEU A 157 19.95 1.80 -13.57
C LEU A 157 19.92 2.70 -12.33
N VAL A 158 20.55 2.29 -11.24
CA VAL A 158 20.53 2.98 -9.93
C VAL A 158 21.97 3.37 -9.56
N PRO A 159 22.35 4.66 -9.68
CA PRO A 159 23.72 5.10 -9.37
C PRO A 159 24.20 4.73 -7.96
N GLU A 160 23.32 4.74 -6.97
CA GLU A 160 23.62 4.39 -5.58
C GLU A 160 24.11 2.94 -5.46
N THR A 161 23.57 2.02 -6.26
CA THR A 161 24.02 0.62 -6.29
C THR A 161 25.39 0.46 -6.95
N ALA A 162 25.72 1.32 -7.92
CA ALA A 162 27.05 1.34 -8.54
C ALA A 162 28.13 1.94 -7.61
N ASN A 163 27.71 2.80 -6.68
CA ASN A 163 28.58 3.45 -5.71
C ASN A 163 28.73 2.67 -4.40
N ASP A 164 28.12 1.49 -4.31
CA ASP A 164 28.27 0.63 -3.14
C ASP A 164 29.73 0.12 -3.03
N PRO A 165 30.45 0.44 -1.93
CA PRO A 165 31.86 0.11 -1.78
C PRO A 165 32.14 -1.40 -1.71
N GLU A 166 31.17 -2.20 -1.28
CA GLU A 166 31.30 -3.65 -1.13
C GLU A 166 30.99 -4.42 -2.42
N ASN A 167 30.47 -3.75 -3.46
CA ASN A 167 30.04 -4.36 -4.72
C ASN A 167 28.92 -5.41 -4.53
N ASP A 168 28.08 -5.24 -3.51
CA ASP A 168 26.93 -6.07 -3.16
C ASP A 168 25.84 -6.06 -4.25
N TRP A 169 25.90 -5.13 -5.21
CA TRP A 169 24.90 -5.02 -6.27
C TRP A 169 25.38 -5.47 -7.65
N GLN A 170 26.58 -6.04 -7.75
CA GLN A 170 27.09 -6.60 -9.02
C GLN A 170 26.29 -7.84 -9.42
N ASP A 171 26.01 -7.96 -10.73
CA ASP A 171 25.20 -9.02 -11.33
C ASP A 171 23.76 -9.10 -10.76
N VAL A 172 23.30 -8.05 -10.07
CA VAL A 172 21.91 -7.96 -9.58
C VAL A 172 21.07 -7.31 -10.66
N THR A 173 19.98 -7.97 -11.02
CA THR A 173 19.04 -7.47 -12.03
C THR A 173 17.72 -7.04 -11.40
N PRO A 174 16.89 -6.26 -12.11
CA PRO A 174 15.52 -6.01 -11.71
C PRO A 174 14.72 -7.29 -11.44
N ASN A 175 14.98 -8.37 -12.18
CA ASN A 175 14.34 -9.66 -11.94
C ASN A 175 14.70 -10.25 -10.57
N ASN A 176 15.97 -10.14 -10.15
CA ASN A 176 16.36 -10.58 -8.82
C ASN A 176 15.68 -9.77 -7.72
N ALA A 177 15.54 -8.46 -7.91
CA ALA A 177 14.92 -7.59 -6.91
C ALA A 177 13.41 -7.83 -6.74
N ILE A 178 12.68 -8.14 -7.81
CA ILE A 178 11.24 -8.41 -7.71
C ILE A 178 10.93 -9.83 -7.22
N ASP A 179 11.86 -10.77 -7.46
CA ASP A 179 11.77 -12.17 -6.99
C ASP A 179 12.43 -12.39 -5.62
N MET A 180 12.86 -11.29 -4.99
CA MET A 180 13.48 -11.26 -3.66
C MET A 180 14.76 -12.13 -3.57
N ALA A 181 15.49 -12.21 -4.68
CA ALA A 181 16.66 -13.05 -4.91
C ALA A 181 17.98 -12.25 -5.06
N THR A 182 18.01 -11.02 -4.53
CA THR A 182 19.22 -10.16 -4.56
C THR A 182 20.35 -10.70 -3.68
N GLY A 183 20.01 -11.44 -2.62
CA GLY A 183 20.98 -11.88 -1.61
C GLY A 183 21.28 -10.85 -0.53
N ASN A 184 20.68 -9.65 -0.59
CA ASN A 184 20.91 -8.55 0.36
C ASN A 184 20.05 -8.71 1.63
N TYR A 185 20.36 -9.70 2.47
CA TYR A 185 19.73 -9.96 3.79
C TYR A 185 20.76 -10.36 4.85
N ARG A 186 20.35 -10.29 6.12
CA ARG A 186 21.15 -10.77 7.24
C ARG A 186 20.78 -12.18 7.73
N LEU A 187 19.50 -12.57 7.61
CA LEU A 187 18.85 -13.55 8.50
C LEU A 187 19.49 -14.94 8.66
N SER A 188 19.59 -15.35 9.94
CA SER A 188 20.13 -16.64 10.39
C SER A 188 19.19 -17.45 11.32
N SER A 189 17.95 -17.02 11.63
CA SER A 189 17.10 -17.79 12.59
C SER A 189 15.57 -17.62 12.57
N SER A 190 14.98 -16.55 12.01
CA SER A 190 13.51 -16.37 12.02
C SER A 190 12.99 -15.63 10.77
N SER A 191 11.74 -15.89 10.38
CA SER A 191 11.08 -15.16 9.29
C SER A 191 10.90 -13.67 9.65
N MET A 192 11.02 -12.78 8.66
CA MET A 192 10.82 -11.32 8.76
C MET A 192 11.66 -10.56 9.79
N SER A 193 12.65 -11.16 10.47
CA SER A 193 13.38 -10.46 11.54
C SER A 193 14.22 -9.27 11.07
N ASP A 194 14.53 -9.19 9.78
CA ASP A 194 15.19 -8.03 9.18
C ASP A 194 14.19 -6.88 9.02
N GLU A 195 12.99 -7.19 8.52
CA GLU A 195 11.90 -6.25 8.32
C GLU A 195 11.33 -5.71 9.64
N SER A 196 11.16 -6.59 10.63
CA SER A 196 10.66 -6.25 11.97
C SER A 196 11.71 -5.67 12.91
N SER A 197 12.90 -5.31 12.39
CA SER A 197 13.98 -4.78 13.23
C SER A 197 13.78 -3.29 13.51
N THR A 198 14.15 -2.85 14.72
CA THR A 198 14.17 -1.41 15.09
C THR A 198 15.03 -0.57 14.13
N ALA A 199 16.04 -1.19 13.53
CA ALA A 199 16.86 -0.54 12.51
C ALA A 199 16.06 -0.23 11.24
N ASN A 200 15.10 -1.09 10.86
CA ASN A 200 14.25 -0.88 9.69
C ASN A 200 13.14 0.14 9.98
N ASP A 201 12.60 0.14 11.21
CA ASP A 201 11.68 1.18 11.66
C ASP A 201 12.30 2.59 11.55
N THR A 202 13.47 2.77 12.15
CA THR A 202 14.12 4.09 12.24
C THR A 202 14.89 4.48 10.98
N GLY A 203 15.39 3.51 10.21
CA GLY A 203 16.18 3.74 9.01
C GLY A 203 15.38 3.75 7.71
N PHE A 204 14.16 3.23 7.70
CA PHE A 204 13.35 3.14 6.49
C PHE A 204 11.88 3.56 6.68
N PHE A 205 11.13 2.96 7.62
CA PHE A 205 9.69 3.22 7.75
C PHE A 205 9.34 4.61 8.26
N LEU A 206 10.07 5.11 9.25
CA LEU A 206 9.84 6.43 9.87
C LEU A 206 10.62 7.57 9.19
N VAL A 207 11.50 7.23 8.25
CA VAL A 207 12.20 8.21 7.43
C VAL A 207 11.22 8.82 6.43
N LEU A 208 11.24 10.14 6.26
CA LEU A 208 10.36 10.83 5.31
C LEU A 208 11.03 11.10 3.96
N ASP A 209 12.33 11.35 3.98
CA ASP A 209 13.11 11.65 2.79
C ASP A 209 13.36 10.41 1.93
N HIS A 210 13.39 10.65 0.63
CA HIS A 210 13.55 9.64 -0.39
C HIS A 210 14.96 9.06 -0.44
N GLN A 211 15.97 9.94 -0.46
CA GLN A 211 17.37 9.53 -0.63
C GLN A 211 17.81 8.66 0.54
N ASN A 212 17.46 9.06 1.76
CA ASN A 212 17.78 8.29 2.97
C ASN A 212 17.19 6.87 2.94
N LYS A 213 15.99 6.67 2.38
CA LYS A 213 15.41 5.33 2.22
C LYS A 213 16.18 4.48 1.21
N LEU A 214 16.63 5.10 0.12
CA LEU A 214 17.42 4.43 -0.90
C LEU A 214 18.80 4.05 -0.37
N ASP A 215 19.50 5.01 0.25
CA ASP A 215 20.82 4.80 0.87
C ASP A 215 20.76 3.69 1.92
N TYR A 216 19.72 3.68 2.76
CA TYR A 216 19.46 2.59 3.69
C TYR A 216 19.28 1.25 2.95
N SER A 217 18.40 1.20 1.95
CA SER A 217 18.11 -0.06 1.23
C SER A 217 19.33 -0.64 0.51
N VAL A 218 20.20 0.22 -0.03
CA VAL A 218 21.41 -0.17 -0.76
C VAL A 218 22.52 -0.65 0.17
N SER A 219 22.71 -0.01 1.33
CA SER A 219 23.88 -0.24 2.19
C SER A 219 23.61 -1.14 3.40
N ARG A 220 22.35 -1.49 3.68
CA ARG A 220 21.98 -2.06 4.98
C ARG A 220 22.49 -3.48 5.21
N TYR A 221 22.49 -4.33 4.20
CA TYR A 221 22.95 -5.71 4.31
C TYR A 221 23.95 -6.07 3.20
N HIS A 222 24.78 -7.05 3.51
CA HIS A 222 25.75 -7.61 2.59
C HIS A 222 25.17 -8.79 1.82
N VAL A 223 25.71 -9.04 0.63
CA VAL A 223 25.31 -10.18 -0.19
C VAL A 223 25.69 -11.50 0.48
N ARG A 224 24.70 -12.35 0.62
CA ARG A 224 24.85 -13.79 0.86
C ARG A 224 24.81 -14.52 -0.50
N PRO A 225 25.36 -15.75 -0.59
CA PRO A 225 25.20 -16.57 -1.79
C PRO A 225 23.73 -16.63 -2.20
N ARG A 226 23.43 -16.31 -3.46
CA ARG A 226 22.08 -16.35 -4.03
C ARG A 226 21.62 -17.81 -4.01
N LEU A 227 20.84 -18.18 -2.99
CA LEU A 227 20.23 -19.52 -2.86
C LEU A 227 19.07 -19.63 -3.86
N GLU A 228 18.74 -20.86 -4.30
CA GLU A 228 17.48 -21.11 -5.03
C GLU A 228 16.23 -20.78 -4.19
N LEU A 229 16.40 -20.48 -2.90
CA LEU A 229 15.35 -20.11 -1.97
C LEU A 229 15.37 -18.59 -1.70
N SER A 230 14.30 -17.94 -2.14
CA SER A 230 13.98 -16.52 -1.94
C SER A 230 13.92 -16.16 -0.45
N SER A 231 14.53 -15.02 -0.07
CA SER A 231 14.48 -14.47 1.28
C SER A 231 13.60 -13.23 1.30
N TYR A 232 12.51 -13.28 2.09
CA TYR A 232 11.54 -12.19 2.13
C TYR A 232 12.11 -10.95 2.84
N ILE A 233 12.38 -9.90 2.07
CA ILE A 233 12.78 -8.57 2.55
C ILE A 233 12.09 -7.47 1.76
N THR A 234 11.19 -6.74 2.42
CA THR A 234 10.47 -5.61 1.83
C THR A 234 11.37 -4.49 1.24
N LEU A 235 12.65 -4.42 1.64
CA LEU A 235 13.64 -3.42 1.19
C LEU A 235 14.16 -3.61 -0.24
N GLN A 236 13.89 -4.75 -0.88
CA GLN A 236 14.40 -5.03 -2.24
C GLN A 236 13.59 -4.34 -3.35
N ILE A 237 12.34 -4.00 -3.06
CA ILE A 237 11.38 -3.43 -4.02
C ILE A 237 11.51 -1.90 -4.19
N PRO A 238 11.80 -1.10 -3.15
CA PRO A 238 12.15 0.31 -3.30
C PRO A 238 13.27 0.54 -4.32
N ILE A 239 14.28 -0.33 -4.37
CA ILE A 239 15.43 -0.16 -5.27
C ILE A 239 15.03 -0.24 -6.75
N LEU A 240 14.05 -1.08 -7.08
CA LEU A 240 13.45 -1.17 -8.42
C LEU A 240 12.59 0.02 -8.80
N LEU A 241 11.85 0.56 -7.83
CA LEU A 241 10.89 1.63 -8.06
C LEU A 241 11.54 2.94 -8.53
N LEU A 242 12.85 3.10 -8.32
CA LEU A 242 13.44 4.44 -8.21
C LEU A 242 14.55 4.74 -9.22
N SER A 243 14.83 3.79 -10.11
CA SER A 243 15.95 3.92 -11.05
C SER A 243 15.66 4.83 -12.26
N ARG A 244 14.40 5.06 -12.69
CA ARG A 244 14.10 5.91 -13.85
C ARG A 244 12.75 6.63 -13.91
N LEU A 245 11.92 6.61 -12.87
CA LEU A 245 10.62 7.31 -12.92
C LEU A 245 10.75 8.84 -12.98
N LYS A 246 11.82 9.42 -12.40
CA LYS A 246 12.12 10.87 -12.52
C LYS A 246 12.47 11.30 -13.95
N THR A 247 13.13 10.44 -14.73
CA THR A 247 13.64 10.80 -16.06
C THR A 247 12.66 10.45 -17.18
N LEU A 248 11.81 9.44 -17.01
CA LEU A 248 10.89 8.97 -18.06
C LEU A 248 9.52 9.64 -18.06
N PHE A 249 9.05 10.22 -16.94
CA PHE A 249 7.66 10.65 -16.82
C PHE A 249 7.41 12.14 -16.57
N SER A 250 8.44 12.99 -16.47
CA SER A 250 8.30 14.42 -16.08
C SER A 250 7.28 14.64 -14.96
N LEU A 251 7.22 13.73 -13.99
CA LEU A 251 6.31 13.85 -12.87
C LEU A 251 6.93 14.87 -11.92
N SER A 252 6.18 15.93 -11.62
CA SER A 252 6.52 16.84 -10.53
C SER A 252 6.65 16.04 -9.22
N GLU A 253 7.46 16.53 -8.29
CA GLU A 253 7.76 15.89 -7.00
C GLU A 253 6.52 15.49 -6.17
N GLU A 254 5.33 15.93 -6.55
CA GLU A 254 4.06 15.72 -5.85
C GLU A 254 3.27 14.47 -6.29
N ALA A 255 3.65 13.77 -7.38
CA ALA A 255 2.70 12.84 -8.02
C ALA A 255 2.63 11.41 -7.44
N ILE A 256 3.59 10.95 -6.63
CA ILE A 256 3.46 9.67 -5.91
C ILE A 256 4.14 9.80 -4.54
N PRO A 257 3.39 10.08 -3.46
CA PRO A 257 3.90 9.86 -2.13
C PRO A 257 4.15 8.35 -1.99
N ILE A 258 5.42 7.92 -1.96
CA ILE A 258 5.79 6.56 -1.55
C ILE A 258 5.28 6.24 -0.14
N SER A 259 4.97 7.29 0.64
CA SER A 259 4.13 7.23 1.83
C SER A 259 2.85 6.40 1.59
N LEU A 260 2.16 6.51 0.45
CA LEU A 260 0.94 5.72 0.19
C LEU A 260 1.19 4.26 -0.25
N MET A 261 2.41 3.90 -0.65
CA MET A 261 2.72 2.54 -1.14
C MET A 261 3.24 1.62 -0.05
N MET A 262 3.54 2.15 1.13
CA MET A 262 4.03 1.37 2.27
C MET A 262 3.26 1.68 3.57
N TYR A 263 2.25 2.55 3.50
CA TYR A 263 1.21 2.74 4.52
C TYR A 263 -0.18 2.35 3.99
#